data_AF-A0A934TVQ7-F1
#
_entry.id   AF-A0A934TVQ7-F1
#
_cell.length_a   1.000
_cell.length_b   1.000
_cell.length_c   1.000
_cell.angle_alpha   90.00
_cell.angle_beta   90.00
_cell.angle_gamma   90.00
#
_symmetry.space_group_name_H-M   'P 1'
#
loop_
_entity.id
_entity.type
_entity.pdbx_description
1 polymer ?
#
loop_
_entity_poly.entity_id
_entity_poly.type
_entity_poly.pdbx_seq_one_letter_code
_entity_poly.pdbx_strand_id
1 'polypeptide(L)'
;MQLATRLSVVAAIAVLAGCASAPNIPANPPGKHLVYWDSNGNAIRQFDYPDDKFCRKVESVAGRAARCQAGPAPGLQARATLRYTPPGVLVQGHYADLARCRADTSSMSPGVELINGCTTK
;
A
#
# COMPACT_ATOMS: atom_id res chain seq x y z
N MET A 1 -17.58 -16.01 -62.19
CA MET A 1 -18.01 -16.40 -60.82
C MET A 1 -16.82 -16.19 -59.89
N GLN A 2 -16.78 -15.08 -59.14
CA GLN A 2 -15.75 -14.82 -58.14
C GLN A 2 -16.45 -14.72 -56.79
N LEU A 3 -16.15 -15.68 -55.92
CA LEU A 3 -16.62 -15.72 -54.54
C LEU A 3 -16.02 -14.57 -53.74
N ALA A 4 -16.89 -13.87 -53.02
CA ALA A 4 -16.54 -13.00 -51.93
C ALA A 4 -16.09 -13.84 -50.71
N THR A 5 -14.96 -13.47 -50.10
CA THR A 5 -14.67 -13.87 -48.71
C THR A 5 -14.16 -12.66 -47.96
N ARG A 6 -15.03 -12.13 -47.09
CA ARG A 6 -14.76 -11.11 -46.09
C ARG A 6 -14.12 -11.75 -44.84
N LEU A 7 -13.60 -10.87 -43.95
CA LEU A 7 -13.26 -11.08 -42.53
C LEU A 7 -11.91 -11.76 -42.24
N SER A 8 -11.03 -11.31 -41.33
CA SER A 8 -11.15 -10.38 -40.19
C SER A 8 -9.79 -9.73 -39.89
N VAL A 9 -9.76 -8.40 -39.73
CA VAL A 9 -8.63 -7.70 -39.10
C VAL A 9 -8.85 -7.75 -37.59
N VAL A 10 -8.09 -8.59 -36.88
CA VAL A 10 -8.02 -8.54 -35.42
C VAL A 10 -7.11 -7.37 -35.06
N ALA A 11 -7.71 -6.24 -34.70
CA ALA A 11 -7.01 -5.13 -34.08
C ALA A 11 -6.54 -5.57 -32.69
N ALA A 12 -5.27 -5.94 -32.57
CA ALA A 12 -4.61 -6.11 -31.29
C ALA A 12 -4.44 -4.72 -30.67
N ILE A 13 -5.36 -4.35 -29.79
CA ILE A 13 -5.24 -3.18 -28.92
C ILE A 13 -4.15 -3.53 -27.90
N ALA A 14 -2.90 -3.21 -28.23
CA ALA A 14 -1.81 -3.16 -27.28
C ALA A 14 -2.06 -1.97 -26.35
N VAL A 15 -2.75 -2.23 -25.24
CA VAL A 15 -2.77 -1.32 -24.09
C VAL A 15 -1.38 -1.39 -23.47
N LEU A 16 -0.45 -0.61 -24.03
CA LEU A 16 0.79 -0.28 -23.35
C LEU A 16 0.40 0.59 -22.15
N ALA A 17 0.17 -0.10 -21.04
CA ALA A 17 0.03 0.45 -19.72
C ALA A 17 1.11 1.52 -19.55
N GLY A 18 0.67 2.74 -19.29
CA GLY A 18 1.56 3.86 -19.03
C GLY A 18 2.60 3.48 -18.00
N CYS A 19 3.86 3.77 -18.30
CA CYS A 19 4.88 4.00 -17.29
C CYS A 19 4.45 5.24 -16.49
N ALA A 20 3.45 5.08 -15.62
CA ALA A 20 3.21 6.03 -14.56
C ALA A 20 4.42 5.90 -13.64
N SER A 21 5.31 6.88 -13.74
CA SER A 21 6.41 7.10 -12.82
C SER A 21 5.91 6.79 -11.41
N ALA A 22 6.40 5.68 -10.84
CA ALA A 22 6.12 5.38 -9.45
C ALA A 22 6.45 6.65 -8.67
N PRO A 23 5.50 7.26 -7.94
CA PRO A 23 5.85 8.41 -7.12
C PRO A 23 7.02 7.97 -6.26
N ASN A 24 8.12 8.75 -6.28
CA ASN A 24 9.32 8.48 -5.50
C ASN A 24 8.94 8.48 -4.01
N ILE A 25 8.44 7.36 -3.51
CA ILE A 25 8.30 7.07 -2.09
C ILE A 25 9.75 7.00 -1.61
N PRO A 26 10.19 7.90 -0.71
CA PRO A 26 11.52 7.75 -0.12
C PRO A 26 11.61 6.33 0.46
N ALA A 27 12.63 5.58 0.03
CA ALA A 27 12.77 4.14 0.30
C ALA A 27 12.80 3.78 1.79
N ASN A 28 12.98 4.78 2.64
CA ASN A 28 12.60 4.82 4.04
C ASN A 28 12.59 6.31 4.40
N PRO A 29 11.44 6.98 4.57
CA PRO A 29 11.48 8.30 5.19
C PRO A 29 12.15 8.15 6.57
N PRO A 30 12.93 9.13 7.05
CA PRO A 30 13.51 9.13 8.40
C PRO A 30 12.44 9.18 9.51
N GLY A 31 11.17 9.06 9.15
CA GLY A 31 10.05 9.13 10.06
C GLY A 31 9.83 7.82 10.81
N LYS A 32 8.71 7.76 11.52
CA LYS A 32 8.40 6.70 12.46
C LYS A 32 7.53 5.62 11.84
N HIS A 33 7.62 4.44 12.43
CA HIS A 33 6.82 3.30 12.07
C HIS A 33 5.66 3.18 13.05
N LEU A 34 4.43 3.32 12.58
CA LEU A 34 3.26 2.95 13.38
C LEU A 34 3.00 1.46 13.20
N VAL A 35 3.26 0.68 14.25
CA VAL A 35 3.19 -0.78 14.20
C VAL A 35 2.03 -1.29 15.02
N TYR A 36 1.27 -2.19 14.42
CA TYR A 36 0.15 -2.87 15.03
C TYR A 36 0.55 -4.28 15.43
N TRP A 37 0.22 -4.63 16.66
CA TRP A 37 0.55 -5.91 17.27
C TRP A 37 -0.73 -6.70 17.54
N ASP A 38 -0.68 -8.02 17.36
CA ASP A 38 -1.73 -8.92 17.85
C ASP A 38 -1.60 -9.16 19.36
N SER A 39 -2.55 -9.91 19.94
CA SER A 39 -2.54 -10.28 21.35
C SER A 39 -1.37 -11.20 21.75
N ASN A 40 -0.72 -11.84 20.77
CA ASN A 40 0.39 -12.76 20.97
C ASN A 40 1.75 -12.06 20.88
N GLY A 41 1.77 -10.74 20.61
CA GLY A 41 2.99 -9.96 20.48
C GLY A 41 3.62 -9.99 19.09
N ASN A 42 2.92 -10.46 18.06
CA ASN A 42 3.42 -10.44 16.69
C ASN A 42 3.01 -9.15 15.99
N ALA A 43 3.94 -8.56 15.24
CA ALA A 43 3.63 -7.44 14.35
C ALA A 43 2.80 -7.94 13.16
N ILE A 44 1.59 -7.40 13.00
CA ILE A 44 0.68 -7.81 11.92
C ILE A 44 0.65 -6.82 10.76
N ARG A 45 0.97 -5.55 11.04
CA ARG A 45 1.16 -4.50 10.04
C ARG A 45 1.95 -3.32 10.58
N GLN A 46 2.55 -2.55 9.68
CA GLN A 46 3.25 -1.30 9.93
C GLN A 46 2.94 -0.28 8.84
N PHE A 47 2.91 0.99 9.21
CA PHE A 47 2.90 2.10 8.26
C PHE A 47 4.09 3.03 8.48
N ASP A 48 4.79 3.36 7.40
CA ASP A 48 5.92 4.27 7.42
C ASP A 48 5.42 5.69 7.20
N TYR A 49 5.50 6.50 8.25
CA TYR A 49 5.06 7.88 8.21
C TYR A 49 6.21 8.86 8.01
N PRO A 50 5.96 10.03 7.41
CA PRO A 50 7.00 10.99 7.07
C PRO A 50 7.67 11.61 8.31
N ASP A 51 6.94 11.75 9.42
CA ASP A 51 7.43 12.39 10.63
C ASP A 51 6.80 11.82 11.92
N ASP A 52 7.46 12.07 13.06
CA ASP A 52 7.04 11.60 14.39
C ASP A 52 5.71 12.21 14.84
N LYS A 53 5.48 13.50 14.54
CA LYS A 53 4.25 14.20 14.94
C LYS A 53 3.02 13.57 14.28
N PHE A 54 3.12 13.22 13.00
CA PHE A 54 2.07 12.51 12.27
C PHE A 54 1.87 11.12 12.87
N CYS A 55 2.95 10.37 13.12
CA CYS A 55 2.87 9.06 13.75
C CYS A 55 2.13 9.13 15.10
N ARG A 56 2.54 10.02 16.01
CA ARG A 56 1.91 10.19 17.33
C ARG A 56 0.45 10.58 17.24
N LYS A 57 0.08 11.42 16.27
CA LYS A 57 -1.32 11.78 16.00
C LYS A 57 -2.14 10.56 15.56
N VAL A 58 -1.57 9.66 14.75
CA VAL A 58 -2.28 8.43 14.35
C VAL A 58 -2.30 7.41 15.50
N GLU A 59 -1.22 7.30 16.27
CA GLU A 59 -1.14 6.43 17.46
C GLU A 59 -2.24 6.77 18.48
N SER A 60 -2.51 8.05 18.71
CA SER A 60 -3.56 8.47 19.66
C SER A 60 -4.98 8.06 19.25
N VAL A 61 -5.24 7.87 17.95
CA VAL A 61 -6.55 7.41 17.44
C VAL A 61 -6.60 5.91 17.16
N ALA A 62 -5.46 5.25 16.94
CA ALA A 62 -5.36 3.83 16.61
C ALA A 62 -5.53 2.90 17.83
N GLY A 63 -5.50 3.45 19.05
CA GLY A 63 -5.73 2.71 20.28
C GLY A 63 -4.52 1.92 20.79
N ARG A 64 -4.75 0.92 21.66
CA ARG A 64 -3.67 0.23 22.40
C ARG A 64 -2.82 -0.72 21.55
N ALA A 65 -3.37 -1.21 20.43
CA ALA A 65 -2.69 -2.17 19.58
C ALA A 65 -1.62 -1.53 18.68
N ALA A 66 -1.63 -0.21 18.53
CA ALA A 66 -0.72 0.53 17.67
C ALA A 66 0.32 1.30 18.49
N ARG A 67 1.58 1.24 18.08
CA ARG A 67 2.68 1.98 18.71
C ARG A 67 3.61 2.61 17.68
N CYS A 68 3.96 3.87 17.90
CA CYS A 68 5.02 4.53 17.13
C CYS A 68 6.38 4.10 17.64
N GLN A 69 7.21 3.55 16.75
CA GLN A 69 8.55 3.11 17.07
C GLN A 69 9.58 3.64 16.07
N ALA A 70 10.84 3.67 16.50
CA ALA A 70 11.96 4.20 15.73
C ALA A 70 12.47 3.21 14.67
N GLY A 71 12.35 1.90 14.91
CA GLY A 71 12.79 0.87 13.97
C GLY A 71 11.60 0.15 13.34
N PRO A 72 11.79 -0.48 12.17
CA PRO A 72 10.77 -1.27 11.54
C PRO A 72 10.51 -2.55 12.34
N ALA A 73 9.28 -3.05 12.30
CA ALA A 73 8.94 -4.34 12.85
C ALA A 73 9.44 -5.49 11.96
N PRO A 74 10.00 -6.56 12.56
CA PRO A 74 10.41 -7.74 11.81
C PRO A 74 9.20 -8.56 11.36
N GLY A 75 9.43 -9.50 10.42
CA GLY A 75 8.44 -10.53 10.07
C GLY A 75 7.32 -10.11 9.11
N LEU A 76 7.30 -8.85 8.65
CA LEU A 76 6.31 -8.37 7.68
C LEU A 76 6.78 -8.69 6.25
N GLN A 77 6.08 -9.58 5.54
CA GLN A 77 6.49 -10.13 4.22
C GLN A 77 5.78 -9.50 3.01
N ALA A 78 4.78 -8.65 3.23
CA ALA A 78 4.05 -7.98 2.15
C ALA A 78 4.07 -6.47 2.30
N ARG A 79 3.90 -5.76 1.19
CA ARG A 79 3.83 -4.29 1.15
C ARG A 79 2.77 -3.78 0.19
N ALA A 80 2.29 -2.57 0.45
CA ALA A 80 1.45 -1.77 -0.44
C ALA A 80 1.80 -0.28 -0.28
N THR A 81 1.40 0.54 -1.26
CA THR A 81 1.53 1.99 -1.15
C THR A 81 0.14 2.61 -1.04
N LEU A 82 -0.06 3.40 0.01
CA LEU A 82 -1.32 4.09 0.28
C LEU A 82 -1.15 5.61 0.12
N ARG A 83 -2.22 6.30 -0.26
CA ARG A 83 -2.32 7.76 -0.28
C ARG A 83 -3.39 8.22 0.70
N TYR A 84 -3.02 9.11 1.63
CA TYR A 84 -3.92 9.73 2.59
C TYR A 84 -4.29 11.15 2.15
N THR A 85 -5.56 11.40 1.86
CA THR A 85 -6.11 12.64 1.29
C THR A 85 -7.22 13.22 2.17
N PRO A 86 -7.17 14.51 2.55
CA PRO A 86 -6.02 15.44 2.54
C PRO A 86 -4.98 15.05 3.62
N PRO A 87 -3.65 15.28 3.44
CA PRO A 87 -3.02 16.23 2.51
C PRO A 87 -2.37 15.62 1.24
N GLY A 88 -2.65 14.36 0.91
CA GLY A 88 -2.04 13.65 -0.23
C GLY A 88 -0.73 12.92 0.13
N VAL A 89 -0.56 12.55 1.41
CA VAL A 89 0.65 11.89 1.91
C VAL A 89 0.68 10.44 1.43
N LEU A 90 1.81 10.05 0.84
CA LEU A 90 2.06 8.66 0.49
C LEU A 90 2.72 7.94 1.67
N VAL A 91 2.21 6.75 1.96
CA VAL A 91 2.61 5.93 3.10
C VAL A 91 2.87 4.53 2.59
N GLN A 92 4.00 3.95 3.00
CA GLN A 92 4.26 2.55 2.74
C GLN A 92 3.64 1.70 3.85
N GLY A 93 2.70 0.85 3.48
CA GLY A 93 2.13 -0.17 4.35
C GLY A 93 2.92 -1.47 4.23
N HIS A 94 3.19 -2.10 5.36
CA HIS A 94 3.86 -3.38 5.48
C HIS A 94 2.94 -4.32 6.25
N TYR A 95 2.85 -5.57 5.84
CA TYR A 95 1.89 -6.54 6.38
C TYR A 95 2.56 -7.88 6.62
N ALA A 96 2.02 -8.67 7.55
CA ALA A 96 2.50 -10.01 7.84
C ALA A 96 2.64 -10.87 6.56
N ASP A 97 1.60 -10.84 5.71
CA ASP A 97 1.56 -11.56 4.44
C ASP A 97 0.61 -10.89 3.42
N LEU A 98 0.51 -11.47 2.23
CA LEU A 98 -0.38 -11.00 1.15
C LEU A 98 -1.86 -11.08 1.51
N ALA A 99 -2.28 -12.10 2.26
CA ALA A 99 -3.68 -12.28 2.64
C ALA A 99 -4.11 -11.14 3.57
N ARG A 100 -3.26 -10.79 4.54
CA ARG A 100 -3.48 -9.67 5.43
C ARG A 100 -3.48 -8.34 4.71
N CYS A 101 -2.53 -8.12 3.79
CA CYS A 101 -2.50 -6.90 2.99
C CYS A 101 -3.80 -6.72 2.19
N ARG A 102 -4.29 -7.78 1.53
CA ARG A 102 -5.54 -7.75 0.76
C ARG A 102 -6.75 -7.52 1.65
N ALA A 103 -6.81 -8.17 2.82
CA ALA A 103 -7.88 -7.96 3.78
C ALA A 103 -7.94 -6.50 4.23
N ASP A 104 -6.81 -5.93 4.66
CA ASP A 104 -6.71 -4.56 5.14
C ASP A 104 -6.95 -3.51 4.03
N THR A 105 -6.68 -3.83 2.76
CA THR A 105 -6.87 -2.91 1.62
C THR A 105 -8.19 -3.12 0.86
N SER A 106 -8.96 -4.17 1.18
CA SER A 106 -10.24 -4.48 0.53
C SER A 106 -11.34 -3.45 0.83
N SER A 107 -11.24 -2.75 1.97
CA SER A 107 -12.16 -1.70 2.39
C SER A 107 -11.39 -0.59 3.08
N MET A 108 -10.89 0.36 2.30
CA MET A 108 -10.15 1.50 2.83
C MET A 108 -11.07 2.56 3.43
N SER A 109 -10.60 3.21 4.49
CA SER A 109 -11.29 4.36 5.09
C SER A 109 -11.44 5.50 4.08
N PRO A 110 -12.48 6.35 4.21
CA PRO A 110 -12.61 7.56 3.42
C PRO A 110 -11.33 8.40 3.48
N GLY A 111 -10.87 8.86 2.30
CA GLY A 111 -9.61 9.60 2.19
C GLY A 111 -8.35 8.74 2.18
N VAL A 112 -8.45 7.40 2.07
CA VAL A 112 -7.31 6.51 1.86
C VAL A 112 -7.46 5.77 0.53
N GLU A 113 -6.42 5.81 -0.29
CA GLU A 113 -6.40 5.16 -1.60
C GLU A 113 -5.19 4.24 -1.75
N LEU A 114 -5.39 3.13 -2.46
CA LEU A 114 -4.35 2.17 -2.80
C LEU A 114 -3.70 2.60 -4.11
N ILE A 115 -2.45 3.05 -4.04
CA ILE A 115 -1.68 3.48 -5.21
C ILE A 115 -0.95 2.30 -5.84
N ASN A 116 -0.25 1.51 -5.01
CA ASN A 116 0.38 0.27 -5.43
C ASN A 116 -0.23 -0.87 -4.63
N GLY A 117 -0.74 -1.87 -5.35
CA GLY A 117 -1.37 -3.05 -4.75
C GLY A 117 -0.42 -3.88 -3.90
N CYS A 118 -1.00 -4.86 -3.20
CA CYS A 118 -0.26 -5.78 -2.35
C CYS A 118 0.76 -6.62 -3.13
N THR A 119 2.04 -6.47 -2.81
CA THR A 119 3.12 -7.31 -3.32
C THR A 119 3.87 -7.99 -2.17
N THR A 120 4.56 -9.09 -2.47
CA THR A 120 5.61 -9.58 -1.57
C THR A 120 6.75 -8.56 -1.51
N LYS A 121 7.51 -8.61 -0.42
CA LYS A 121 8.74 -7.84 -0.26
C LYS A 121 9.94 -8.55 -0.87
#